data_AF-A0A926V0V9-F1
#
_entry.id   AF-A0A926V0V9-F1
#
_cell.length_a   1.000
_cell.length_b   1.000
_cell.length_c   1.000
_cell.angle_alpha   90.00
_cell.angle_beta   90.00
_cell.angle_gamma   90.00
#
_symmetry.space_group_name_H-M   'P 1'
#
loop_
_entity.id
_entity.type
_entity.pdbx_description
1 polymer ?
#
loop_
_entity_poly.entity_id
_entity_poly.type
_entity_poly.pdbx_seq_one_letter_code
_entity_poly.pdbx_strand_id
1 'polypeptide(L)' 'MTLEYFSQRALNLLCMGVLHRERLLKVYRTLKAYEAGAVSAREMEATLDCYEPMG' A
#
# COMPACT_ATOMS: atom_id res chain seq x y z
N MET A 1 -0.82 12.57 5.46
CA MET A 1 -0.25 11.24 5.83
C MET A 1 1.19 11.15 5.33
N THR A 2 2.02 10.31 5.95
CA THR A 2 3.46 10.16 5.63
C THR A 2 3.74 8.82 4.94
N LEU A 3 4.91 8.69 4.30
CA LEU A 3 5.37 7.43 3.70
C LEU A 3 5.46 6.29 4.74
N GLU A 4 5.84 6.62 5.97
CA GLU A 4 5.91 5.69 7.10
C GLU A 4 4.54 5.06 7.41
N TYR A 5 3.48 5.88 7.46
CA TYR A 5 2.11 5.39 7.66
C TYR A 5 1.70 4.38 6.59
N PHE A 6 1.95 4.68 5.31
CA PHE A 6 1.60 3.77 4.21
C PHE A 6 2.43 2.48 4.23
N SER A 7 3.71 2.58 4.59
CA SER A 7 4.60 1.42 4.71
C SER A 7 4.16 0.50 5.85
N GLN A 8 3.74 1.07 6.98
CA GLN A 8 3.20 0.31 8.11
C GLN A 8 1.88 -0.39 7.77
N ARG A 9 0.97 0.27 7.05
CA ARG A 9 -0.28 -0.37 6.58
C ARG A 9 -0.01 -1.50 5.59
N ALA A 10 0.89 -1.30 4.63
CA ALA A 10 1.30 -2.36 3.70
C ALA A 10 1.89 -3.58 4.45
N LEU A 11 2.69 -3.34 5.49
CA LEU A 11 3.23 -4.41 6.33
C LEU A 11 2.13 -5.17 7.07
N ASN A 12 1.15 -4.47 7.64
CA ASN A 12 0.02 -5.12 8.34
C ASN A 12 -0.78 -6.03 7.40
N LEU A 13 -1.05 -5.57 6.17
CA LEU A 13 -1.74 -6.36 5.16
C LEU A 13 -0.94 -7.59 4.71
N LEU A 14 0.39 -7.48 4.65
CA LEU A 14 1.28 -8.61 4.43
C LEU A 14 1.23 -9.60 5.59
N CYS A 15 1.30 -9.11 6.83
CA CYS A 15 1.23 -9.94 8.04
C CYS A 15 -0.11 -10.67 8.19
N MET A 16 -1.20 -10.06 7.73
CA MET A 16 -2.52 -10.70 7.67
C MET A 16 -2.65 -11.74 6.55
N GLY A 17 -1.62 -11.91 5.71
CA GLY A 17 -1.61 -12.84 4.59
C GLY A 17 -2.44 -12.38 3.38
N VAL A 18 -2.88 -11.12 3.33
CA VAL A 18 -3.75 -10.60 2.26
C VAL A 18 -2.95 -10.16 1.03
N LEU A 19 -1.72 -9.69 1.24
CA LEU A 19 -0.78 -9.34 0.18
C LEU A 19 0.08 -10.55 -0.22
N HIS A 20 -0.39 -11.31 -1.21
CA HIS A 20 0.45 -12.28 -1.91
C HIS A 20 1.39 -11.60 -2.93
N ARG A 21 2.27 -12.39 -3.57
CA ARG A 21 3.37 -11.94 -4.44
C ARG A 21 3.00 -10.84 -5.45
N GLU A 22 1.92 -10.99 -6.21
CA GLU A 22 1.52 -10.01 -7.23
C GLU A 22 0.97 -8.71 -6.63
N ARG A 23 0.22 -8.83 -5.52
CA ARG A 23 -0.36 -7.67 -4.81
C ARG A 23 0.72 -6.88 -4.09
N LEU A 24 1.68 -7.57 -3.47
CA LEU A 24 2.84 -6.98 -2.82
C LEU A 24 3.68 -6.17 -3.82
N LEU A 25 3.93 -6.71 -5.01
CA LEU A 25 4.67 -6.00 -6.06
C LEU A 25 3.95 -4.72 -6.50
N LYS A 26 2.61 -4.76 -6.61
CA LYS A 26 1.81 -3.58 -6.95
C LYS A 26 1.87 -2.51 -5.85
N VAL A 27 1.67 -2.91 -4.59
CA VAL A 27 1.77 -1.99 -3.42
C VAL A 27 3.17 -1.37 -3.33
N TYR A 28 4.23 -2.16 -3.52
CA TYR A 28 5.62 -1.67 -3.51
C TYR A 28 5.87 -0.62 -4.60
N ARG A 29 5.39 -0.86 -5.83
CA ARG A 29 5.55 0.10 -6.94
C ARG A 29 4.81 1.40 -6.65
N THR A 30 3.60 1.33 -6.10
CA THR A 30 2.84 2.52 -5.73
C THR A 30 3.52 3.28 -4.59
N LEU A 31 4.04 2.59 -3.57
CA LEU A 31 4.85 3.21 -2.50
C LEU A 31 6.06 3.96 -3.06
N LYS A 32 6.77 3.36 -4.01
CA LYS A 32 7.92 3.99 -4.67
C LYS A 32 7.53 5.20 -5.52
N ALA A 33 6.39 5.12 -6.21
CA ALA A 33 5.86 6.24 -6.98
C ALA A 33 5.40 7.39 -6.06
N TYR A 34 4.82 7.08 -4.89
CA TYR A 34 4.47 8.07 -3.87
C TYR A 34 5.70 8.75 -3.28
N GLU A 35 6.75 7.98 -2.92
CA GLU A 35 8.04 8.50 -2.43
C GLU A 35 8.68 9.47 -3.44
N ALA A 36 8.53 9.19 -4.73
CA ALA A 36 9.01 10.05 -5.82
C ALA A 36 8.08 11.24 -6.15
N GLY A 37 6.94 11.39 -5.47
CA GLY A 37 5.95 12.45 -5.73
C GLY A 37 5.12 12.25 -7.01
N ALA A 38 5.22 11.09 -7.65
CA ALA A 38 4.49 10.77 -8.89
C ALA A 38 3.04 10.30 -8.65
N VAL A 39 2.71 9.94 -7.41
CA VAL A 39 1.39 9.47 -6.98
C VAL A 39 0.98 10.26 -5.74
N SER A 40 -0.30 10.63 -5.65
CA SER A 40 -0.84 11.35 -4.51
C SER A 40 -1.11 10.44 -3.30
N ALA A 41 -1.22 11.02 -2.11
CA ALA A 41 -1.57 10.27 -0.90
C ALA A 41 -2.93 9.54 -1.05
N ARG A 42 -3.89 10.16 -1.76
CA ARG A 42 -5.21 9.60 -2.03
C ARG A 42 -5.15 8.34 -2.90
N GLU A 43 -4.32 8.33 -3.92
CA GLU A 43 -4.12 7.15 -4.79
C GLU A 43 -3.40 6.01 -4.05
N MET A 44 -2.48 6.37 -3.14
CA MET A 44 -1.81 5.41 -2.27
C MET A 44 -2.81 4.76 -1.30
N GLU A 45 -3.70 5.54 -0.67
CA GLU A 45 -4.79 5.03 0.16
C GLU A 45 -5.69 4.07 -0.61
N ALA A 46 -6.21 4.50 -1.77
CA ALA A 46 -7.10 3.67 -2.59
C ALA A 46 -6.43 2.34 -2.99
N THR A 47 -5.11 2.33 -3.19
CA THR A 47 -4.36 1.11 -3.47
C THR A 47 -4.29 0.18 -2.26
N LEU A 48 -4.14 0.69 -1.04
CA LEU A 48 -4.12 -0.15 0.16
C LEU A 48 -5.53 -0.62 0.54
N ASP A 49 -6.52 0.26 0.44
CA ASP A 49 -7.93 -0.03 0.75
C ASP A 49 -8.49 -1.17 -0.11
N CYS A 50 -8.05 -1.29 -1.38
CA CYS A 50 -8.47 -2.39 -2.25
C CYS A 50 -7.99 -3.78 -1.80
N TYR A 51 -7.08 -3.83 -0.82
CA TYR A 51 -6.55 -5.05 -0.22
C TYR A 51 -6.91 -5.20 1.25
N GLU A 52 -7.60 -4.23 1.86
CA GLU A 52 -8.11 -4.42 3.21
C GLU A 52 -9.28 -5.41 3.16
N PRO A 53 -9.27 -6.48 3.98
CA PRO A 53 -10.43 -7.35 4.08
C PRO A 53 -11.57 -6.50 4.64
N MET A 54 -12.61 -6.34 3.84
CA MET A 54 -13.85 -5.73 4.32
C MET A 54 -14.34 -6.57 5.49
N GLY A 55 -14.43 -5.94 6.67
CA GLY A 55 -15.17 -6.49 7.80
C GLY A 55 -16.63 -6.73 7.43
#